data_AF-A0A1V4M5H8-F1
#
_entry.id   AF-A0A1V4M5H8-F1
#
_cell.length_a   1.000
_cell.length_b   1.000
_cell.length_c   1.000
_cell.angle_alpha   90.00
_cell.angle_beta   90.00
_cell.angle_gamma   90.00
#
_symmetry.space_group_name_H-M   'P 1'
#
loop_
_entity.id
_entity.type
_entity.pdbx_description
1 polymer ?
#
loop_
_entity_poly.entity_id
_entity_poly.type
_entity_poly.pdbx_seq_one_letter_code
_entity_poly.pdbx_strand_id
1 'polypeptide(L)'
;MVPHDSRSQHKQENTVAQLIKDVNDDTQIWALKKVKTIHPIVESTVKNLAGLEIIKFIRITGNSIQASSELSGNKLKVPATKPFHPTAAGVHLIYDFEFKTMEFYELNSPAKGWGEKMVNASLQSLPKDWEVALVFDWSNGFWDKMEQKYNHVRWLRI
;
A
#
# COMPACT_ATOMS: atom_id res chain seq x y z
N MET A 1 14.56 -44.40 -5.56
CA MET A 1 14.22 -43.54 -6.70
C MET A 1 12.77 -43.09 -6.57
N VAL A 2 12.56 -41.89 -6.03
CA VAL A 2 11.43 -40.99 -6.36
C VAL A 2 12.00 -39.58 -6.16
N PRO A 3 12.02 -38.69 -7.17
CA PRO A 3 12.49 -37.33 -6.97
C PRO A 3 11.41 -36.56 -6.21
N HIS A 4 11.81 -35.87 -5.15
CA HIS A 4 10.97 -34.87 -4.49
C HIS A 4 10.94 -33.64 -5.41
N ASP A 5 9.93 -33.57 -6.28
CA ASP A 5 9.71 -32.44 -7.18
C ASP A 5 9.19 -31.25 -6.35
N SER A 6 10.11 -30.49 -5.78
CA SER A 6 9.84 -29.20 -5.16
C SER A 6 9.58 -28.15 -6.25
N ARG A 7 8.46 -28.29 -6.97
CA ARG A 7 7.89 -27.18 -7.73
C ARG A 7 7.19 -26.26 -6.74
N SER A 8 7.96 -25.29 -6.25
CA SER A 8 7.40 -24.05 -5.71
C SER A 8 6.35 -23.55 -6.70
N GLN A 9 5.12 -23.40 -6.22
CA GLN A 9 4.03 -22.78 -6.96
C GLN A 9 4.48 -21.37 -7.36
N HIS A 10 4.95 -21.18 -8.59
CA HIS A 10 5.12 -19.86 -9.16
C HIS A 10 3.72 -19.25 -9.32
N LYS A 11 3.29 -18.49 -8.31
CA LYS A 11 2.20 -17.51 -8.48
C LYS A 11 2.60 -16.63 -9.66
N GLN A 12 1.75 -16.60 -10.67
CA GLN A 12 1.95 -15.83 -11.89
C GLN A 12 2.15 -14.35 -11.51
N GLU A 13 3.36 -13.83 -11.68
CA GLU A 13 3.64 -12.42 -11.39
C GLU A 13 3.01 -11.55 -12.48
N ASN A 14 2.13 -10.64 -12.08
CA ASN A 14 1.49 -9.71 -13.01
C ASN A 14 2.44 -8.58 -13.39
N THR A 15 2.25 -8.02 -14.58
CA THR A 15 3.09 -6.91 -15.06
C THR A 15 2.51 -5.57 -14.62
N VAL A 16 3.39 -4.60 -14.35
CA VAL A 16 2.97 -3.21 -14.07
C VAL A 16 2.12 -2.65 -15.21
N ALA A 17 2.48 -2.96 -16.46
CA ALA A 17 1.77 -2.48 -17.63
C ALA A 17 0.33 -3.01 -17.71
N GLN A 18 0.08 -4.25 -17.27
CA GLN A 18 -1.28 -4.79 -17.21
C GLN A 18 -2.07 -4.13 -16.07
N LEU A 19 -1.48 -3.98 -14.88
CA LEU A 19 -2.13 -3.30 -13.77
C LEU A 19 -2.58 -1.88 -14.15
N ILE A 20 -1.74 -1.10 -14.83
CA ILE A 20 -2.08 0.26 -15.25
C ILE A 20 -3.29 0.27 -16.19
N LYS A 21 -3.46 -0.75 -17.05
CA LYS A 21 -4.62 -0.86 -17.94
C LYS A 21 -5.89 -1.32 -17.24
N ASP A 22 -5.75 -2.10 -16.17
CA ASP A 22 -6.88 -2.67 -15.42
C ASP A 22 -7.53 -1.66 -14.45
N VAL A 23 -6.87 -0.53 -14.19
CA VAL A 23 -7.34 0.49 -13.24
C VAL A 23 -7.90 1.69 -13.98
N ASN A 24 -8.97 2.29 -13.44
CA ASN A 24 -9.68 3.45 -14.00
C ASN A 24 -8.74 4.61 -14.35
N ASP A 25 -9.04 5.31 -15.45
CA ASP A 25 -8.26 6.40 -16.05
C ASP A 25 -8.11 7.63 -15.13
N ASP A 26 -8.95 7.77 -14.09
CA ASP A 26 -8.92 8.89 -13.15
C ASP A 26 -7.71 8.86 -12.20
N THR A 27 -7.05 7.69 -12.05
CA THR A 27 -5.85 7.54 -11.20
C THR A 27 -4.60 7.36 -12.04
N GLN A 28 -3.63 8.26 -11.87
CA GLN A 28 -2.32 8.11 -12.50
C GLN A 28 -1.46 7.12 -11.73
N ILE A 29 -1.09 6.02 -12.39
CA ILE A 29 -0.27 4.96 -11.81
C ILE A 29 1.04 4.83 -12.59
N TRP A 30 2.16 4.76 -11.87
CA TRP A 30 3.45 4.43 -12.48
C TRP A 30 4.34 3.66 -11.51
N ALA A 31 5.33 2.95 -12.06
CA ALA A 31 6.36 2.29 -11.27
C ALA A 31 7.75 2.83 -11.59
N LEU A 32 8.71 2.59 -10.71
CA LEU A 32 10.12 2.78 -11.05
C LEU A 32 10.52 1.89 -12.24
N LYS A 33 11.36 2.38 -13.15
CA LYS A 33 11.74 1.69 -14.40
C LYS A 33 12.26 0.24 -14.21
N LYS A 34 12.85 -0.05 -13.05
CA LYS A 34 13.36 -1.38 -12.70
C LYS A 34 12.28 -2.39 -12.28
N VAL A 35 11.08 -1.92 -11.95
CA VAL A 35 9.95 -2.75 -11.53
C VAL A 35 9.16 -3.13 -12.77
N LYS A 36 9.27 -4.39 -13.19
CA LYS A 36 8.57 -4.93 -14.37
C LYS A 36 7.38 -5.78 -13.96
N THR A 37 7.57 -6.59 -12.93
CA THR A 37 6.55 -7.43 -12.32
C THR A 37 6.18 -6.91 -10.93
N ILE A 38 5.01 -7.32 -10.46
CA ILE A 38 4.48 -6.93 -9.14
C ILE A 38 3.94 -8.16 -8.42
N HIS A 39 4.12 -8.15 -7.10
CA HIS A 39 3.54 -9.17 -6.24
C HIS A 39 2.00 -9.01 -6.19
N PRO A 40 1.21 -10.10 -6.17
CA PRO A 40 -0.27 -10.01 -6.18
C PRO A 40 -0.89 -9.19 -5.03
N ILE A 41 -0.22 -9.14 -3.88
CA ILE A 41 -0.64 -8.30 -2.75
C ILE A 41 -0.52 -6.82 -3.12
N VAL A 42 0.62 -6.42 -3.70
CA VAL A 42 0.84 -5.04 -4.16
C VAL A 42 -0.19 -4.67 -5.20
N GLU A 43 -0.46 -5.55 -6.17
CA GLU A 43 -1.47 -5.30 -7.20
C GLU A 43 -2.85 -5.05 -6.60
N SER A 44 -3.27 -5.92 -5.69
CA SER A 44 -4.60 -5.84 -5.07
C SER A 44 -4.71 -4.57 -4.21
N THR A 45 -3.67 -4.23 -3.45
CA THR A 45 -3.63 -2.97 -2.69
C THR A 45 -3.68 -1.75 -3.61
N VAL A 46 -2.98 -1.74 -4.75
CA VAL A 46 -3.07 -0.64 -5.72
C VAL A 46 -4.49 -0.50 -6.27
N LYS A 47 -5.13 -1.61 -6.68
CA LYS A 47 -6.51 -1.60 -7.18
C LYS A 47 -7.48 -1.02 -6.14
N ASN A 48 -7.33 -1.41 -4.87
CA ASN A 48 -8.17 -0.90 -3.78
C ASN A 48 -7.96 0.60 -3.53
N LEU A 49 -6.71 1.05 -3.49
CA LEU A 49 -6.37 2.45 -3.25
C LEU A 49 -6.84 3.34 -4.40
N ALA A 50 -6.72 2.87 -5.65
CA ALA A 50 -7.23 3.58 -6.83
C ALA A 50 -8.77 3.65 -6.86
N GLY A 51 -9.45 2.74 -6.17
CA GLY A 51 -10.91 2.80 -5.98
C GLY A 51 -11.38 3.89 -5.02
N LEU A 52 -10.47 4.57 -4.30
CA LEU A 52 -10.79 5.70 -3.45
C LEU A 52 -10.80 6.99 -4.27
N GLU A 53 -11.96 7.65 -4.39
CA GLU A 53 -12.14 8.87 -5.19
C GLU A 53 -11.14 10.02 -4.90
N ILE A 54 -10.54 10.04 -3.69
CA ILE A 54 -9.56 11.05 -3.30
C ILE A 54 -8.15 10.76 -3.86
N ILE A 55 -7.83 9.49 -4.13
CA ILE A 55 -6.50 9.08 -4.56
C ILE A 55 -6.39 9.32 -6.06
N LYS A 56 -5.41 10.14 -6.45
CA LYS A 56 -5.18 10.53 -7.85
C LYS A 56 -3.86 10.02 -8.39
N PHE A 57 -2.93 9.72 -7.50
CA PHE A 57 -1.55 9.38 -7.84
C PHE A 57 -1.12 8.15 -7.05
N ILE A 58 -0.68 7.11 -7.75
CA ILE A 58 -0.07 5.93 -7.13
C ILE A 58 1.28 5.66 -7.77
N ARG A 59 2.31 5.59 -6.94
CA ARG A 59 3.67 5.26 -7.31
C ARG A 59 4.05 3.93 -6.68
N ILE A 60 4.45 2.98 -7.52
CA ILE A 60 4.94 1.67 -7.10
C ILE A 60 6.47 1.67 -7.12
N THR A 61 7.07 1.29 -6.00
CA THR A 61 8.48 0.93 -5.92
C THR A 61 8.59 -0.58 -5.72
N GLY A 62 9.78 -1.16 -5.86
CA GLY A 62 9.95 -2.62 -5.84
C GLY A 62 9.31 -3.31 -4.63
N ASN A 63 9.30 -2.65 -3.47
CA ASN A 63 8.72 -3.14 -2.24
C ASN A 63 7.82 -2.10 -1.54
N SER A 64 7.34 -1.07 -2.23
CA SER A 64 6.54 -0.03 -1.58
C SER A 64 5.48 0.56 -2.49
N ILE A 65 4.41 1.09 -1.90
CA ILE A 65 3.36 1.84 -2.60
C ILE A 65 3.26 3.21 -1.94
N GLN A 66 3.27 4.27 -2.74
CA GLN A 66 2.91 5.62 -2.30
C GLN A 66 1.65 6.03 -3.05
N ALA A 67 0.58 6.35 -2.33
CA ALA A 67 -0.69 6.77 -2.91
C ALA A 67 -1.11 8.10 -2.29
N SER A 68 -1.58 9.06 -3.09
CA SER A 68 -2.03 10.35 -2.58
C SER A 68 -2.99 11.07 -3.53
N SER A 69 -3.73 12.03 -2.98
CA SER A 69 -4.48 13.03 -3.73
C SER A 69 -3.60 14.07 -4.42
N GLU A 70 -2.35 14.23 -3.97
CA GLU A 70 -1.43 15.26 -4.43
C GLU A 70 0.00 14.73 -4.61
N LEU A 71 0.80 15.42 -5.42
CA LEU A 71 2.24 15.20 -5.49
C LEU A 71 2.94 16.14 -4.52
N SER A 72 3.94 15.64 -3.79
CA SER A 72 4.94 16.49 -3.16
C SER A 72 5.62 17.29 -4.27
N GLY A 73 5.62 18.63 -4.18
CA GLY A 73 5.97 19.58 -5.26
C GLY A 73 7.39 19.50 -5.83
N ASN A 74 8.09 18.39 -5.67
CA ASN A 74 9.36 18.08 -6.30
C ASN A 74 9.19 17.59 -7.75
N LYS A 75 10.28 17.65 -8.54
CA LYS A 75 10.33 17.17 -9.93
C LYS A 75 10.14 15.66 -10.06
N LEU A 76 10.28 14.91 -8.97
CA LEU A 76 10.29 13.44 -8.96
C LEU A 76 8.87 12.85 -9.00
N LYS A 77 7.83 13.70 -9.05
CA LYS A 77 6.42 13.31 -9.03
C LYS A 77 6.16 12.32 -7.90
N VAL A 78 6.56 12.63 -6.67
CA VAL A 78 6.39 11.72 -5.53
C VAL A 78 5.05 12.02 -4.85
N PRO A 79 4.13 11.04 -4.65
CA PRO A 79 2.87 11.28 -3.94
C PRO A 79 3.10 11.84 -2.52
N ALA A 80 2.30 12.80 -2.09
CA ALA A 80 2.43 13.46 -0.79
C ALA A 80 1.79 12.60 0.32
N THR A 81 2.62 11.95 1.13
CA THR A 81 2.20 11.01 2.18
C THR A 81 2.61 11.44 3.59
N LYS A 82 3.54 12.41 3.69
CA LYS A 82 4.10 12.88 4.96
C LYS A 82 3.01 13.37 5.92
N PRO A 83 3.09 13.01 7.21
CA PRO A 83 2.19 13.53 8.25
C PRO A 83 2.16 15.06 8.27
N PHE A 84 1.02 15.61 8.70
CA PHE A 84 0.74 17.04 8.83
C PHE A 84 0.73 17.83 7.52
N HIS A 85 0.67 17.17 6.37
CA HIS A 85 0.43 17.88 5.10
C HIS A 85 -0.98 18.50 5.13
N PRO A 86 -1.13 19.80 4.79
CA PRO A 86 -2.37 20.53 5.05
C PRO A 86 -3.57 20.07 4.21
N THR A 87 -3.34 19.54 3.01
CA THR A 87 -4.42 19.22 2.04
C THR A 87 -4.38 17.79 1.50
N ALA A 88 -3.18 17.24 1.27
CA ALA A 88 -3.01 15.90 0.72
C ALA A 88 -3.51 14.78 1.65
N ALA A 89 -4.38 13.91 1.17
CA ALA A 89 -4.65 12.62 1.78
C ALA A 89 -3.78 11.56 1.10
N GLY A 90 -2.94 10.86 1.86
CA GLY A 90 -2.03 9.87 1.28
C GLY A 90 -1.49 8.85 2.27
N VAL A 91 -0.97 7.75 1.73
CA VAL A 91 -0.40 6.63 2.45
C VAL A 91 0.87 6.12 1.75
N HIS A 92 1.89 5.79 2.53
CA HIS A 92 3.09 5.09 2.08
C HIS A 92 3.16 3.74 2.81
N LEU A 93 3.12 2.67 2.02
CA LEU A 93 3.21 1.29 2.50
C LEU A 93 4.56 0.71 2.09
N ILE A 94 5.23 0.00 3.01
CA ILE A 94 6.44 -0.78 2.72
C ILE A 94 6.14 -2.25 2.98
N TYR A 95 6.58 -3.12 2.07
CA TYR A 95 6.39 -4.56 2.15
C TYR A 95 7.71 -5.25 2.39
N ASP A 96 7.71 -6.16 3.35
CA ASP A 96 8.71 -7.19 3.49
C ASP A 96 8.08 -8.53 3.13
N PHE A 97 8.42 -9.05 1.96
CA PHE A 97 7.85 -10.32 1.48
C PHE A 97 8.47 -11.55 2.15
N GLU A 98 9.68 -11.43 2.70
CA GLU A 98 10.36 -12.51 3.41
C GLU A 98 9.74 -12.72 4.79
N PHE A 99 9.55 -11.62 5.53
CA PHE A 99 8.92 -11.64 6.85
C PHE A 99 7.39 -11.49 6.82
N LYS A 100 6.80 -11.32 5.61
CA LYS A 100 5.36 -11.12 5.38
C LYS A 100 4.81 -9.97 6.21
N THR A 101 5.50 -8.84 6.20
CA THR A 101 5.12 -7.64 6.95
C THR A 101 4.72 -6.53 5.99
N MET A 102 3.62 -5.84 6.29
CA MET A 102 3.24 -4.60 5.64
C MET A 102 3.29 -3.46 6.65
N GLU A 103 4.17 -2.49 6.43
CA GLU A 103 4.35 -1.32 7.28
C GLU A 103 3.56 -0.13 6.74
N PHE A 104 2.80 0.55 7.60
CA PHE A 104 2.35 1.91 7.32
C PHE A 104 3.46 2.90 7.69
N TYR A 105 4.36 3.15 6.74
CA TYR A 105 5.52 4.03 6.94
C TYR A 105 5.09 5.50 7.12
N GLU A 106 4.14 5.97 6.31
CA GLU A 106 3.53 7.29 6.45
C GLU A 106 2.03 7.24 6.14
N LEU A 107 1.25 8.05 6.84
CA LEU A 107 -0.15 8.28 6.54
C LEU A 107 -0.51 9.72 6.90
N ASN A 108 -1.21 10.41 5.99
CA ASN A 108 -1.74 11.75 6.23
C ASN A 108 -3.18 11.85 5.72
N SER A 109 -4.03 12.50 6.51
CA SER A 109 -5.44 12.67 6.19
C SER A 109 -5.97 13.95 6.85
N PRO A 110 -5.92 15.11 6.16
CA PRO A 110 -6.34 16.38 6.76
C PRO A 110 -7.86 16.48 6.91
N ALA A 111 -8.62 15.76 6.08
CA ALA A 111 -10.06 15.59 6.22
C ALA A 111 -10.40 14.26 6.91
N LYS A 112 -11.39 14.30 7.82
CA LYS A 112 -11.84 13.14 8.59
C LYS A 112 -12.35 12.02 7.68
N GLY A 113 -12.01 10.78 8.01
CA GLY A 113 -12.51 9.56 7.36
C GLY A 113 -11.62 8.99 6.26
N TRP A 114 -10.78 9.80 5.60
CA TRP A 114 -9.90 9.31 4.55
C TRP A 114 -8.79 8.39 5.05
N GLY A 115 -8.20 8.69 6.21
CA GLY A 115 -7.21 7.82 6.86
C GLY A 115 -7.74 6.40 7.07
N GLU A 116 -8.93 6.27 7.64
CA GLU A 116 -9.56 4.97 7.87
C GLU A 116 -9.89 4.23 6.56
N LYS A 117 -10.36 4.95 5.53
CA LYS A 117 -10.61 4.37 4.20
C LYS A 117 -9.32 3.85 3.56
N MET A 118 -8.21 4.60 3.66
CA MET A 118 -6.90 4.17 3.16
C MET A 118 -6.38 2.94 3.93
N VAL A 119 -6.53 2.91 5.25
CA VAL A 119 -6.19 1.72 6.06
C VAL A 119 -7.02 0.51 5.61
N ASN A 120 -8.34 0.66 5.48
CA ASN A 120 -9.21 -0.41 5.00
C ASN A 120 -8.78 -0.94 3.62
N ALA A 121 -8.56 -0.03 2.66
CA ALA A 121 -8.14 -0.38 1.31
C ALA A 121 -6.78 -1.10 1.28
N SER A 122 -5.88 -0.75 2.19
CA SER A 122 -4.58 -1.39 2.33
C SER A 122 -4.69 -2.80 2.93
N LEU A 123 -5.55 -2.99 3.92
CA LEU A 123 -5.69 -4.24 4.68
C LEU A 123 -6.59 -5.28 4.02
N GLN A 124 -7.61 -4.89 3.26
CA GLN A 124 -8.63 -5.83 2.78
C GLN A 124 -8.10 -6.93 1.84
N SER A 125 -6.91 -6.75 1.25
CA SER A 125 -6.25 -7.72 0.39
C SER A 125 -5.04 -8.37 1.04
N LEU A 126 -4.78 -8.07 2.31
CA LEU A 126 -3.66 -8.61 3.05
C LEU A 126 -3.99 -10.05 3.48
N PRO A 127 -3.16 -11.05 3.13
CA PRO A 127 -3.38 -12.42 3.58
C PRO A 127 -3.31 -12.55 5.10
N LYS A 128 -4.00 -13.55 5.66
CA LYS A 128 -4.10 -13.74 7.13
C LYS A 128 -2.77 -14.06 7.81
N ASP A 129 -1.79 -14.54 7.06
CA ASP A 129 -0.44 -14.88 7.55
C ASP A 129 0.55 -13.70 7.46
N TRP A 130 0.05 -12.51 7.13
CA TRP A 130 0.83 -11.28 7.15
C TRP A 130 0.62 -10.48 8.43
N GLU A 131 1.65 -9.72 8.79
CA GLU A 131 1.65 -8.83 9.94
C GLU A 131 1.64 -7.37 9.48
N VAL A 132 1.01 -6.50 10.26
CA VAL A 132 0.92 -5.07 9.98
C VAL A 132 1.80 -4.33 10.96
N ALA A 133 2.80 -3.61 10.47
CA ALA A 133 3.74 -2.87 11.30
C ALA A 133 3.43 -1.38 11.36
N LEU A 134 3.60 -0.81 12.54
CA LEU A 134 3.57 0.62 12.84
C LEU A 134 4.85 0.97 13.61
N VAL A 135 5.77 1.68 12.96
CA VAL A 135 7.05 2.08 13.57
C VAL A 135 6.93 3.42 14.30
N PHE A 136 6.10 4.34 13.82
CA PHE A 136 5.89 5.63 14.49
C PHE A 136 4.43 6.09 14.45
N ASP A 137 3.90 6.46 15.62
CA ASP A 137 2.55 6.99 15.78
C ASP A 137 2.56 8.50 16.07
N TRP A 138 2.19 9.28 15.06
CA TRP A 138 2.01 10.74 15.15
C TRP A 138 0.52 11.15 15.21
N SER A 139 -0.36 10.18 15.39
CA SER A 139 -1.77 10.26 15.03
C SER A 139 -2.72 10.50 16.22
N ASN A 140 -2.15 10.64 17.43
CA ASN A 140 -2.86 10.88 18.68
C ASN A 140 -4.04 9.89 18.89
N GLY A 141 -3.75 8.59 18.84
CA GLY A 141 -4.71 7.51 19.11
C GLY A 141 -5.57 7.10 17.91
N PHE A 142 -5.27 7.56 16.69
CA PHE A 142 -5.93 7.03 15.49
C PHE A 142 -5.55 5.56 15.26
N TRP A 143 -4.28 5.20 15.41
CA TRP A 143 -3.86 3.81 15.21
C TRP A 143 -4.45 2.85 16.24
N ASP A 144 -4.62 3.27 17.50
CA ASP A 144 -5.31 2.45 18.51
C ASP A 144 -6.74 2.10 18.09
N LYS A 145 -7.44 3.05 17.45
CA LYS A 145 -8.79 2.80 16.89
C LYS A 145 -8.73 1.85 15.70
N MET A 146 -7.70 1.96 14.85
CA MET A 146 -7.53 1.06 13.72
C MET A 146 -7.24 -0.37 14.19
N GLU A 147 -6.41 -0.56 15.21
CA GLU A 147 -6.13 -1.87 15.81
C GLU A 147 -7.38 -2.53 16.39
N GLN A 148 -8.16 -1.77 17.15
CA GLN A 148 -9.42 -2.27 17.71
C GLN A 148 -10.41 -2.66 16.61
N LYS A 149 -10.51 -1.85 15.55
CA LYS A 149 -11.42 -2.10 14.42
C LYS A 149 -10.97 -3.28 13.57
N TYR A 150 -9.69 -3.38 13.25
CA TYR A 150 -9.10 -4.42 12.44
C TYR A 150 -8.34 -5.43 13.32
N ASN A 151 -9.02 -5.97 14.32
CA ASN A 151 -8.44 -6.94 15.27
C ASN A 151 -8.18 -8.33 14.69
N HIS A 152 -8.56 -8.56 13.44
CA HIS A 152 -8.34 -9.81 12.71
C HIS A 152 -6.96 -9.89 12.02
N VAL A 153 -6.23 -8.77 11.93
CA VAL A 153 -4.84 -8.75 11.49
C VAL A 153 -3.91 -8.64 12.70
N ARG A 154 -2.71 -9.19 12.59
CA ARG A 154 -1.71 -9.09 13.65
C ARG A 154 -0.95 -7.78 13.52
N TRP A 155 -1.09 -6.92 14.52
CA TRP A 155 -0.38 -5.63 14.58
C TRP A 155 0.94 -5.77 15.35
N LEU A 156 1.98 -5.16 14.79
CA LEU A 156 3.28 -4.99 15.42
C LEU A 156 3.52 -3.50 15.68
N ARG A 157 3.72 -3.13 16.95
CA ARG A 157 4.27 -1.84 17.34
C ARG A 157 5.77 -2.02 17.52
N ILE A 158 6.55 -1.31 16.70
CA ILE A 158 8.02 -1.41 16.69
C ILE A 158 8.60 -0.11 17.26
#